data_AF-A0A946BHL7-F1
#
_entry.id   AF-A0A946BHL7-F1
#
_cell.length_a   1.000
_cell.length_b   1.000
_cell.length_c   1.000
_cell.angle_alpha   90.00
_cell.angle_beta   90.00
_cell.angle_gamma   90.00
#
_symmetry.space_group_name_H-M   'P 1'
#
loop_
_entity.id
_entity.type
_entity.pdbx_description
1 polymer ?
#
loop_
_entity_poly.entity_id
_entity_poly.type
_entity_poly.pdbx_seq_one_letter_code
_entity_poly.pdbx_strand_id
1 'polypeptide(L)'
;MRYDTLIFNYFKNKMTDYNKNKKTGVRRILLMGVFWRILFIEAALLIFSLFYKWTTEDVTHIDLFWYGIRIIIMVVIIIAFMMITLEKFLGRRIITPLEKIAKANKRIQEDINQAGQIELSDDAPKEIKSIVTSRGKMLETILNVSDERLRLVNFIRETFGRYLSNKVVDEILESPKGRQIGGTRKIVTVLMTDLRGFTSLSETRDPEEMVQLLNRFLEKMSVIIHKYDGIIDEIIGDAILAIFGA
;
A
#
# COMPACT_ATOMS: atom_id res chain seq x y z
N MET A 1 7.46 -22.03 -32.88
CA MET A 1 6.03 -22.28 -32.64
C MET A 1 5.54 -21.95 -31.22
N ARG A 2 6.37 -21.92 -30.17
CA ARG A 2 5.91 -21.67 -28.77
C ARG A 2 5.80 -20.18 -28.37
N TYR A 3 6.40 -19.28 -29.14
CA TYR A 3 6.40 -17.83 -28.87
C TYR A 3 5.13 -17.12 -29.40
N ASP A 4 4.57 -17.58 -30.52
CA ASP A 4 3.37 -16.97 -31.12
C ASP A 4 2.12 -17.15 -30.23
N THR A 5 2.05 -18.26 -29.48
CA THR A 5 0.94 -18.54 -28.57
C THR A 5 0.91 -17.60 -27.35
N LEU A 6 2.08 -17.15 -26.89
CA LEU A 6 2.19 -16.23 -25.75
C LEU A 6 1.77 -14.80 -26.13
N ILE A 7 2.18 -14.33 -27.31
CA ILE A 7 1.79 -13.03 -27.84
C ILE A 7 0.28 -13.02 -28.14
N PHE A 8 -0.24 -14.08 -28.76
CA PHE A 8 -1.68 -14.21 -29.03
C PHE A 8 -2.52 -14.24 -27.75
N ASN A 9 -2.09 -14.94 -26.70
CA ASN A 9 -2.78 -14.94 -25.41
C ASN A 9 -2.66 -13.59 -24.68
N TYR A 10 -1.54 -12.88 -24.80
CA TYR A 10 -1.38 -11.53 -24.27
C TYR A 10 -2.35 -10.54 -24.95
N PHE A 11 -2.45 -10.57 -26.28
CA PHE A 11 -3.39 -9.71 -27.02
C PHE A 11 -4.84 -10.13 -26.81
N LYS A 12 -5.15 -11.43 -26.74
CA LYS A 12 -6.49 -11.93 -26.44
C LYS A 12 -6.94 -11.50 -25.05
N ASN A 13 -6.10 -11.64 -24.01
CA ASN A 13 -6.44 -11.14 -22.67
C ASN A 13 -6.62 -9.61 -22.67
N LYS A 14 -5.74 -8.87 -23.36
CA LYS A 14 -5.83 -7.40 -23.46
C LYS A 14 -7.08 -6.93 -24.22
N MET A 15 -7.51 -7.67 -25.26
CA MET A 15 -8.77 -7.41 -25.97
C MET A 15 -10.00 -7.82 -25.16
N THR A 16 -9.91 -8.89 -24.37
CA THR A 16 -11.00 -9.30 -23.46
C THR A 16 -11.20 -8.27 -22.35
N ASP A 17 -10.11 -7.69 -21.83
CA ASP A 17 -10.15 -6.56 -20.88
C ASP A 17 -10.61 -5.24 -21.52
N TYR A 18 -10.25 -5.00 -22.79
CA TYR A 18 -10.73 -3.84 -23.54
C TYR A 18 -12.25 -3.90 -23.79
N ASN A 19 -12.79 -5.08 -24.11
CA ASN A 19 -14.21 -5.25 -24.42
C ASN A 19 -15.11 -5.33 -23.17
N LYS A 20 -14.57 -5.70 -21.99
CA LYS A 20 -15.27 -5.58 -20.69
C LYS A 20 -15.45 -4.13 -20.21
N ASN A 21 -14.80 -3.16 -20.87
CA ASN A 21 -14.64 -1.78 -20.39
C ASN A 21 -15.72 -0.79 -20.86
N LYS A 22 -16.81 -1.29 -21.45
CA LYS A 22 -18.01 -0.52 -21.82
C LYS A 22 -18.94 -0.23 -20.62
N LYS A 23 -18.42 -0.25 -19.39
CA LYS A 23 -19.20 0.05 -18.17
C LYS A 23 -19.27 1.56 -17.95
N THR A 24 -20.47 2.04 -17.63
CA THR A 24 -20.82 3.45 -17.51
C THR A 24 -20.05 4.10 -16.34
N GLY A 25 -19.50 5.30 -16.57
CA GLY A 25 -18.80 6.06 -15.53
C GLY A 25 -19.77 6.70 -14.52
N VAL A 26 -19.26 7.16 -13.37
CA VAL A 26 -20.01 7.81 -12.27
C VAL A 26 -20.87 8.93 -12.84
N ARG A 27 -20.27 9.84 -13.63
CA ARG A 27 -20.99 10.97 -14.24
C ARG A 27 -22.14 10.49 -15.13
N ARG A 28 -21.91 9.45 -15.94
CA ARG A 28 -22.94 8.92 -16.85
C ARG A 28 -24.04 8.20 -16.09
N ILE A 29 -23.70 7.45 -15.04
CA ILE A 29 -24.66 6.78 -14.16
C ILE A 29 -25.51 7.83 -13.45
N LEU A 30 -24.90 8.83 -12.82
CA LEU A 30 -25.59 9.95 -12.15
C LEU A 30 -26.49 10.71 -13.13
N LEU A 31 -25.97 11.10 -14.29
CA LEU A 31 -26.76 11.80 -15.31
C LEU A 31 -27.92 10.93 -15.77
N MET A 32 -27.72 9.64 -16.07
CA MET A 32 -28.82 8.77 -16.51
C MET A 32 -29.86 8.54 -15.41
N GLY A 33 -29.42 8.38 -14.15
CA GLY A 33 -30.33 8.21 -13.01
C GLY A 33 -31.19 9.45 -12.74
N VAL A 34 -30.58 10.64 -12.80
CA VAL A 34 -31.26 11.91 -12.51
C VAL A 34 -32.05 12.43 -13.72
N PHE A 35 -31.48 12.38 -14.92
CA PHE A 35 -32.09 12.89 -16.15
C PHE A 35 -33.40 12.20 -16.48
N TRP A 36 -33.45 10.86 -16.43
CA TRP A 36 -34.68 10.11 -16.72
C TRP A 36 -35.79 10.41 -15.71
N ARG A 37 -35.44 10.78 -14.47
CA ARG A 37 -36.43 11.18 -13.46
C ARG A 37 -36.98 12.57 -13.76
N ILE A 38 -36.11 13.53 -14.07
CA ILE A 38 -36.52 14.90 -14.45
C ILE A 38 -37.44 14.85 -15.69
N LEU A 39 -37.03 14.11 -16.72
CA LEU A 39 -37.81 13.99 -17.96
C LEU A 39 -39.16 13.30 -17.72
N PHE A 40 -39.20 12.27 -16.88
CA PHE A 40 -40.46 11.62 -16.50
C PHE A 40 -41.39 12.57 -15.73
N ILE A 41 -40.83 13.39 -14.84
CA ILE A 41 -41.55 14.39 -14.07
C ILE A 41 -42.16 15.45 -15.01
N GLU A 42 -41.36 16.03 -15.91
CA GLU A 42 -41.82 17.04 -16.86
C GLU A 42 -42.90 16.49 -17.80
N ALA A 43 -42.73 15.25 -18.29
CA ALA A 43 -43.73 14.58 -19.12
C ALA A 43 -45.05 14.37 -18.35
N ALA A 44 -44.99 13.93 -17.09
CA ALA A 44 -46.17 13.76 -16.25
C ALA A 44 -46.91 15.09 -16.01
N LEU A 45 -46.15 16.16 -15.73
CA LEU A 45 -46.71 17.52 -15.55
C LEU A 45 -47.39 18.04 -16.82
N LEU A 46 -46.77 17.84 -17.99
CA LEU A 46 -47.33 18.27 -19.28
C LEU A 46 -48.62 17.51 -19.62
N ILE A 47 -48.62 16.18 -19.48
CA ILE A 47 -49.79 15.33 -19.75
C ILE A 47 -50.95 15.74 -18.84
N PHE A 48 -50.67 15.96 -17.56
CA PHE A 48 -51.68 16.33 -16.59
C PHE A 48 -52.25 17.74 -16.82
N SER A 49 -51.40 18.68 -17.23
CA SER A 49 -51.81 20.04 -17.63
C SER A 49 -52.74 20.00 -18.85
N LEU A 50 -52.41 19.20 -19.88
CA LEU A 50 -53.24 19.01 -21.06
C LEU A 50 -54.59 18.36 -20.72
N PHE A 51 -54.59 17.35 -19.85
CA PHE A 51 -55.81 16.69 -19.39
C PHE A 51 -56.74 17.64 -18.62
N TYR A 52 -56.18 18.49 -17.76
CA TYR A 52 -56.95 19.46 -17.00
C TYR A 52 -57.60 20.51 -17.91
N LYS A 53 -56.84 21.02 -18.87
CA LYS A 53 -57.34 21.96 -19.89
C LYS A 53 -58.47 21.36 -20.72
N TRP A 54 -58.39 20.06 -21.03
CA TRP A 54 -59.44 19.36 -21.77
C TRP A 54 -60.75 19.19 -20.98
N THR A 55 -60.68 19.17 -19.64
CA THR A 55 -61.86 18.90 -18.80
C THR A 55 -62.60 20.18 -18.37
N THR A 56 -62.00 21.36 -18.57
CA THR A 56 -62.53 22.63 -18.02
C THR A 56 -62.71 23.65 -19.15
N GLU A 57 -63.92 23.73 -19.71
CA GLU A 57 -64.24 24.62 -20.85
C GLU A 57 -64.63 26.05 -20.43
N ASP A 58 -65.05 26.28 -19.18
CA ASP A 58 -65.38 27.61 -18.64
C ASP A 58 -64.50 27.93 -17.41
N VAL A 59 -63.61 28.92 -17.53
CA VAL A 59 -62.59 29.21 -16.51
C VAL A 59 -63.02 30.38 -15.62
N THR A 60 -63.44 30.09 -14.39
CA THR A 60 -63.76 31.09 -13.36
C THR A 60 -62.52 31.43 -12.51
N HIS A 61 -62.44 32.61 -11.88
CA HIS A 61 -61.30 32.98 -11.02
C HIS A 61 -61.01 31.99 -9.87
N ILE A 62 -62.04 31.29 -9.39
CA ILE A 62 -61.94 30.27 -8.34
C ILE A 62 -61.21 29.01 -8.85
N ASP A 63 -61.33 28.69 -10.14
CA ASP A 63 -60.66 27.54 -10.76
C ASP A 63 -59.15 27.76 -10.85
N LEU A 64 -58.72 29.02 -11.00
CA LEU A 64 -57.31 29.40 -11.01
C LEU A 64 -56.64 29.19 -9.65
N PHE A 65 -57.36 29.42 -8.55
CA PHE A 65 -56.87 29.20 -7.19
C PHE A 65 -56.65 27.71 -6.90
N TRP A 66 -57.65 26.88 -7.21
CA TRP A 66 -57.54 25.42 -7.04
C TRP A 66 -56.48 24.81 -7.96
N TYR A 67 -56.31 25.36 -9.16
CA TYR A 67 -55.21 25.00 -10.06
C TYR A 67 -53.83 25.26 -9.43
N GLY A 68 -53.64 26.41 -8.78
CA GLY A 68 -52.40 26.73 -8.06
C GLY A 68 -52.09 25.76 -6.91
N ILE A 69 -53.09 25.45 -6.08
CA ILE A 69 -52.95 24.46 -4.99
C ILE A 69 -52.56 23.08 -5.53
N ARG A 70 -53.19 22.64 -6.61
CA ARG A 70 -52.91 21.34 -7.23
C ARG A 70 -51.48 21.25 -7.76
N ILE A 71 -50.96 22.31 -8.37
CA ILE A 71 -49.55 22.38 -8.81
C ILE A 71 -48.61 22.24 -7.62
N ILE A 72 -48.88 22.95 -6.52
CA ILE A 72 -48.04 22.88 -5.32
C ILE A 72 -48.00 21.44 -4.78
N ILE A 73 -49.14 20.77 -4.69
CA ILE A 73 -49.23 19.37 -4.23
C ILE A 73 -48.43 18.44 -5.16
N MET A 74 -48.56 18.60 -6.48
CA MET A 74 -47.79 17.80 -7.46
C MET A 74 -46.28 18.01 -7.29
N VAL A 75 -45.82 19.25 -7.15
CA VAL A 75 -44.40 19.58 -6.95
C VAL A 75 -43.87 18.93 -5.67
N VAL A 76 -44.62 18.97 -4.57
CA VAL A 76 -44.23 18.32 -3.31
C VAL A 76 -44.10 16.80 -3.48
N ILE A 77 -45.06 16.16 -4.15
CA ILE A 77 -45.02 14.72 -4.43
C ILE A 77 -43.81 14.36 -5.29
N ILE A 78 -43.52 15.17 -6.31
CA ILE A 78 -42.37 15.01 -7.19
C ILE A 78 -41.06 15.11 -6.41
N ILE A 79 -40.91 16.12 -5.55
CA ILE A 79 -39.71 16.29 -4.71
C ILE A 79 -39.54 15.11 -3.77
N ALA A 80 -40.61 14.66 -3.12
CA ALA A 80 -40.58 13.49 -2.24
C ALA A 80 -40.18 12.21 -3.00
N PHE A 81 -40.77 11.97 -4.18
CA PHE A 81 -40.41 10.84 -5.03
C PHE A 81 -38.94 10.90 -5.50
N MET A 82 -38.49 12.08 -5.92
CA MET A 82 -37.10 12.31 -6.32
C MET A 82 -36.14 12.05 -5.16
N MET A 83 -36.46 12.51 -3.95
CA MET A 83 -35.64 12.30 -2.76
C MET A 83 -35.46 10.80 -2.44
N ILE A 84 -36.56 10.06 -2.36
CA ILE A 84 -36.55 8.61 -2.05
C ILE A 84 -35.76 7.82 -3.11
N THR A 85 -35.97 8.14 -4.38
CA THR A 85 -35.31 7.41 -5.48
C THR A 85 -33.83 7.79 -5.60
N LEU A 86 -33.46 9.03 -5.27
CA LEU A 86 -32.08 9.53 -5.30
C LEU A 86 -31.23 8.90 -4.20
N GLU A 87 -31.75 8.84 -2.98
CA GLU A 87 -31.08 8.20 -1.85
C GLU A 87 -30.74 6.74 -2.16
N LYS A 88 -31.73 5.93 -2.58
CA LYS A 88 -31.52 4.51 -2.93
C LYS A 88 -30.49 4.33 -4.05
N PHE A 89 -30.46 5.26 -4.99
CA PHE A 89 -29.55 5.22 -6.13
C PHE A 89 -28.11 5.53 -5.74
N LEU A 90 -27.88 6.64 -5.04
CA LEU A 90 -26.55 7.01 -4.51
C LEU A 90 -26.04 5.97 -3.52
N GLY A 91 -26.92 5.50 -2.64
CA GLY A 91 -26.63 4.46 -1.65
C GLY A 91 -25.99 3.24 -2.28
N ARG A 92 -26.69 2.62 -3.24
CA ARG A 92 -26.24 1.38 -3.88
C ARG A 92 -25.05 1.59 -4.82
N ARG A 93 -25.04 2.68 -5.61
CA ARG A 93 -24.05 2.86 -6.69
C ARG A 93 -22.76 3.53 -6.25
N ILE A 94 -22.77 4.35 -5.19
CA ILE A 94 -21.62 5.18 -4.80
C ILE A 94 -21.26 4.96 -3.34
N ILE A 95 -22.23 5.11 -2.42
CA ILE A 95 -21.95 5.14 -0.98
C ILE A 95 -21.46 3.78 -0.48
N THR A 96 -22.19 2.68 -0.72
CA THR A 96 -21.80 1.35 -0.25
C THR A 96 -20.44 0.89 -0.82
N PRO A 97 -20.14 1.06 -2.12
CA PRO A 97 -18.80 0.79 -2.65
C PRO A 97 -17.69 1.59 -1.97
N LEU A 98 -17.90 2.89 -1.73
CA LEU A 98 -16.92 3.73 -1.03
C LEU A 98 -16.71 3.30 0.42
N GLU A 99 -17.77 2.92 1.12
CA GLU A 99 -17.68 2.43 2.49
C GLU A 99 -16.90 1.11 2.58
N LYS A 100 -17.12 0.19 1.63
CA LYS A 100 -16.33 -1.04 1.52
C LYS A 100 -14.83 -0.74 1.32
N ILE A 101 -14.50 0.22 0.44
CA ILE A 101 -13.11 0.65 0.21
C ILE A 101 -12.51 1.28 1.47
N ALA A 102 -13.25 2.16 2.16
CA ALA A 102 -12.80 2.80 3.39
C ALA A 102 -12.53 1.78 4.50
N LYS A 103 -13.45 0.82 4.71
CA LYS A 103 -13.27 -0.28 5.67
C LYS A 103 -12.07 -1.16 5.30
N ALA A 104 -11.89 -1.48 4.02
CA ALA A 104 -10.73 -2.25 3.56
C ALA A 104 -9.41 -1.50 3.76
N ASN A 105 -9.39 -0.17 3.61
CA ASN A 105 -8.20 0.63 3.88
C ASN A 105 -7.86 0.70 5.37
N LYS A 106 -8.87 0.79 6.24
CA LYS A 106 -8.66 0.74 7.69
C LYS A 106 -8.02 -0.59 8.11
N ARG A 107 -8.47 -1.71 7.54
CA ARG A 107 -7.90 -3.05 7.82
C ARG A 107 -6.44 -3.20 7.39
N ILE A 108 -5.98 -2.50 6.34
CA ILE A 108 -4.56 -2.54 5.93
C ILE A 108 -3.63 -1.99 7.02
N GLN A 109 -4.08 -0.99 7.79
CA GLN A 109 -3.27 -0.43 8.87
C GLN A 109 -3.07 -1.43 10.02
N GLU A 110 -3.97 -2.40 10.16
CA GLU A 110 -3.95 -3.41 11.21
C GLU A 110 -3.28 -4.71 10.73
N ASP A 111 -3.56 -5.16 9.50
CA ASP A 111 -2.99 -6.36 8.91
C ASP A 111 -2.88 -6.24 7.37
N ILE A 112 -1.64 -6.10 6.88
CA ILE A 112 -1.34 -5.98 5.44
C ILE A 112 -1.71 -7.27 4.69
N ASN A 113 -1.72 -8.43 5.34
CA ASN A 113 -2.02 -9.72 4.70
C ASN A 113 -3.52 -9.88 4.39
N GLN A 114 -4.39 -9.12 5.07
CA GLN A 114 -5.85 -9.10 4.81
C GLN A 114 -6.26 -8.04 3.77
N ALA A 115 -5.31 -7.36 3.15
CA ALA A 115 -5.57 -6.31 2.15
C ALA A 115 -6.14 -6.81 0.81
N GLY A 116 -6.44 -8.11 0.73
CA GLY A 116 -6.92 -8.86 -0.44
C GLY A 116 -8.15 -8.27 -1.13
N GLN A 117 -8.34 -8.72 -2.38
CA GLN A 117 -9.23 -8.15 -3.40
C GLN A 117 -10.60 -7.73 -2.86
N ILE A 118 -10.93 -6.45 -3.05
CA ILE A 118 -12.27 -5.93 -2.72
C ILE A 118 -13.22 -6.37 -3.82
N GLU A 119 -14.12 -7.30 -3.49
CA GLU A 119 -15.18 -7.72 -4.39
C GLU A 119 -16.26 -6.63 -4.45
N LEU A 120 -16.19 -5.83 -5.52
CA LEU A 120 -17.17 -4.80 -5.82
C LEU A 120 -18.35 -5.40 -6.56
N SER A 121 -19.55 -4.91 -6.26
CA SER A 121 -20.76 -5.23 -7.01
C SER A 121 -20.58 -4.86 -8.49
N ASP A 122 -21.16 -5.69 -9.35
CA ASP A 122 -20.88 -5.66 -10.78
C ASP A 122 -21.37 -4.37 -11.47
N ASP A 123 -22.27 -3.67 -10.79
CA ASP A 123 -22.94 -2.43 -11.12
C ASP A 123 -22.19 -1.19 -10.59
N ALA A 124 -21.08 -1.35 -9.86
CA ALA A 124 -20.25 -0.25 -9.41
C ALA A 124 -19.67 0.54 -10.60
N PRO A 125 -19.61 1.89 -10.51
CA PRO A 125 -19.03 2.75 -11.54
C PRO A 125 -17.58 2.39 -11.88
N LYS A 126 -17.18 2.66 -13.13
CA LYS A 126 -15.83 2.36 -13.63
C LYS A 126 -14.73 3.03 -12.79
N GLU A 127 -14.94 4.26 -12.37
CA GLU A 127 -14.00 5.05 -11.57
C GLU A 127 -13.75 4.37 -10.21
N ILE A 128 -14.81 3.88 -9.56
CA ILE A 128 -14.70 3.12 -8.30
C ILE A 128 -13.92 1.82 -8.52
N LYS A 129 -14.17 1.12 -9.64
CA LYS A 129 -13.42 -0.08 -10.00
C LYS A 129 -11.93 0.21 -10.27
N SER A 130 -11.62 1.33 -10.92
CA SER A 130 -10.24 1.75 -11.16
C SER A 130 -9.49 2.09 -9.87
N ILE A 131 -10.18 2.64 -8.86
CA ILE A 131 -9.57 2.89 -7.54
C ILE A 131 -9.17 1.57 -6.88
N VAL A 132 -10.03 0.56 -6.92
CA VAL A 132 -9.72 -0.76 -6.35
C VAL A 132 -8.56 -1.45 -7.08
N THR A 133 -8.53 -1.42 -8.41
CA THR A 133 -7.43 -2.03 -9.17
C THR A 133 -6.11 -1.29 -8.98
N SER A 134 -6.12 0.05 -9.00
CA SER A 134 -4.93 0.87 -8.73
C SER A 134 -4.38 0.66 -7.32
N ARG A 135 -5.27 0.59 -6.30
CA ARG A 135 -4.89 0.22 -4.93
C ARG A 135 -4.21 -1.15 -4.89
N GLY A 136 -4.79 -2.15 -5.55
CA GLY A 136 -4.24 -3.50 -5.60
C GLY A 136 -2.80 -3.53 -6.15
N LYS A 137 -2.57 -2.86 -7.27
CA LYS A 137 -1.22 -2.73 -7.88
C LYS A 137 -0.23 -1.98 -7.00
N MET A 138 -0.68 -0.93 -6.32
CA MET A 138 0.17 -0.16 -5.40
C MET A 138 0.60 -1.02 -4.20
N LEU A 139 -0.33 -1.78 -3.61
CA LEU A 139 -0.03 -2.69 -2.51
C LEU A 139 0.94 -3.79 -2.91
N GLU A 140 0.74 -4.40 -4.09
CA GLU A 140 1.67 -5.37 -4.66
C GLU A 140 3.08 -4.78 -4.81
N THR A 141 3.19 -3.55 -5.31
CA THR A 141 4.47 -2.86 -5.46
C THR A 141 5.14 -2.61 -4.10
N ILE A 142 4.38 -2.15 -3.10
CA ILE A 142 4.89 -1.88 -1.75
C ILE A 142 5.39 -3.16 -1.09
N LEU A 143 4.63 -4.25 -1.21
CA LEU A 143 5.00 -5.55 -0.66
C LEU A 143 6.29 -6.08 -1.29
N ASN A 144 6.39 -6.03 -2.62
CA ASN A 144 7.59 -6.47 -3.33
C ASN A 144 8.84 -5.67 -2.93
N VAL A 145 8.74 -4.34 -2.84
CA VAL A 145 9.86 -3.48 -2.41
C VAL A 145 10.23 -3.75 -0.95
N SER A 146 9.25 -4.04 -0.09
CA SER A 146 9.49 -4.35 1.31
C SER A 146 10.23 -5.69 1.47
N ASP A 147 9.83 -6.71 0.70
CA ASP A 147 10.49 -8.01 0.68
C ASP A 147 11.91 -7.91 0.13
N GLU A 148 12.13 -7.15 -0.93
CA GLU A 148 13.47 -6.88 -1.47
C GLU A 148 14.36 -6.17 -0.43
N ARG A 149 13.84 -5.16 0.26
CA ARG A 149 14.57 -4.49 1.35
C ARG A 149 14.90 -5.44 2.48
N LEU A 150 13.97 -6.29 2.90
CA LEU A 150 14.20 -7.24 3.98
C LEU A 150 15.28 -8.25 3.61
N ARG A 151 15.26 -8.75 2.36
CA ARG A 151 16.33 -9.63 1.83
C ARG A 151 17.69 -8.92 1.81
N LEU A 152 17.73 -7.67 1.38
CA LEU A 152 18.97 -6.87 1.36
C LEU A 152 19.51 -6.66 2.78
N VAL A 153 18.65 -6.29 3.74
CA VAL A 153 19.03 -6.11 5.15
C VAL A 153 19.59 -7.40 5.73
N ASN A 154 18.92 -8.53 5.49
CA ASN A 154 19.38 -9.84 5.97
C ASN A 154 20.69 -10.25 5.31
N PHE A 155 20.86 -10.01 4.00
CA PHE A 155 22.12 -10.26 3.30
C PHE A 155 23.27 -9.44 3.87
N ILE A 156 23.05 -8.14 4.13
CA ILE A 156 24.06 -7.26 4.75
C ILE A 156 24.42 -7.79 6.15
N ARG A 157 23.42 -8.15 6.97
CA ARG A 157 23.64 -8.72 8.31
C ARG A 157 24.40 -10.05 8.27
N GLU A 158 24.06 -10.95 7.36
CA GLU A 158 24.71 -12.26 7.25
C GLU A 158 26.14 -12.16 6.72
N THR A 159 26.36 -11.28 5.74
CA THR A 159 27.66 -11.10 5.06
C THR A 159 28.63 -10.30 5.92
N PHE A 160 28.17 -9.19 6.52
CA PHE A 160 29.04 -8.26 7.25
C PHE A 160 28.94 -8.41 8.77
N GLY A 161 27.94 -9.10 9.32
CA GLY A 161 27.79 -9.30 10.77
C GLY A 161 28.89 -10.14 11.43
N ARG A 162 29.74 -10.81 10.62
CA ARG A 162 30.96 -11.48 11.10
C ARG A 162 32.17 -10.55 11.24
N TYR A 163 32.12 -9.39 10.60
CA TYR A 163 33.25 -8.46 10.47
C TYR A 163 32.96 -7.06 11.03
N LEU A 164 31.68 -6.70 11.18
CA LEU A 164 31.23 -5.43 11.72
C LEU A 164 30.34 -5.68 12.93
N SER A 165 30.48 -4.85 13.97
CA SER A 165 29.59 -4.91 15.12
C SER A 165 28.15 -4.58 14.71
N ASN A 166 27.15 -5.14 15.42
CA ASN A 166 25.73 -4.89 15.17
C ASN A 166 25.42 -3.38 15.12
N LYS A 167 26.09 -2.59 15.98
CA LYS A 167 25.94 -1.13 16.05
C LYS A 167 26.36 -0.44 14.75
N VAL A 168 27.45 -0.88 14.10
CA VAL A 168 27.90 -0.34 12.82
C VAL A 168 26.95 -0.75 11.69
N VAL A 169 26.44 -1.99 11.71
CA VAL A 169 25.48 -2.47 10.71
C VAL A 169 24.16 -1.70 10.82
N ASP A 170 23.61 -1.55 12.01
CA ASP A 170 22.37 -0.80 12.24
C ASP A 170 22.56 0.67 11.83
N GLU A 171 23.72 1.27 12.13
CA GLU A 171 24.03 2.64 11.72
C GLU A 171 24.17 2.81 10.19
N ILE A 172 24.68 1.81 9.47
CA ILE A 172 24.71 1.79 8.00
C ILE A 172 23.29 1.69 7.42
N LEU A 173 22.44 0.86 8.03
CA LEU A 173 21.06 0.65 7.61
C LEU A 173 20.17 1.88 7.87
N GLU A 174 20.48 2.66 8.90
CA GLU A 174 19.70 3.84 9.30
C GLU A 174 20.11 5.15 8.59
N SER A 175 21.25 5.18 7.88
CA SER A 175 21.76 6.41 7.24
C SER A 175 21.33 6.52 5.76
N PRO A 176 20.41 7.47 5.38
CA PRO A 176 19.88 7.56 4.03
C PRO A 176 20.87 8.09 2.97
N LYS A 177 22.05 8.56 3.39
CA LYS A 177 23.01 9.23 2.49
C LYS A 177 24.37 8.55 2.40
N GLY A 178 24.63 7.50 3.18
CA GLY A 178 26.00 7.08 3.45
C GLY A 178 26.73 8.21 4.17
N ARG A 179 27.40 7.91 5.27
CA ARG A 179 28.14 8.94 6.01
C ARG A 179 29.08 9.69 5.03
N GLN A 180 29.14 11.02 5.12
CA GLN A 180 30.30 11.75 4.58
C GLN A 180 31.53 11.11 5.24
N ILE A 181 32.35 10.43 4.46
CA ILE A 181 33.60 9.81 4.90
C ILE A 181 34.57 10.97 5.20
N GLY A 182 34.37 11.59 6.36
CA GLY A 182 35.27 12.56 6.96
C GLY A 182 35.77 11.96 8.26
N GLY A 183 37.09 11.82 8.39
CA GLY A 183 37.70 11.35 9.64
C GLY A 183 37.39 12.34 10.76
N THR A 184 37.00 11.84 11.92
CA THR A 184 36.82 12.66 13.13
C THR A 184 37.97 12.39 14.09
N ARG A 185 38.53 13.44 14.70
CA ARG A 185 39.57 13.29 15.72
C ARG A 185 38.89 12.99 17.05
N LYS A 186 39.14 11.80 17.60
CA LYS A 186 38.63 11.37 18.91
C LYS A 186 39.78 10.90 19.80
N ILE A 187 39.59 11.01 21.11
CA ILE A 187 40.46 10.38 22.11
C ILE A 187 39.91 8.98 22.34
N VAL A 188 40.73 7.96 22.10
CA VAL A 188 40.37 6.55 22.21
C VAL A 188 41.37 5.80 23.06
N THR A 189 40.96 4.66 23.60
CA THR A 189 41.86 3.72 24.28
C THR A 189 42.11 2.53 23.36
N VAL A 190 43.38 2.19 23.14
CA VAL A 190 43.78 1.06 22.29
C VAL A 190 44.27 -0.09 23.17
N LEU A 191 43.72 -1.27 22.95
CA LEU A 191 44.09 -2.53 23.60
C LEU A 191 44.82 -3.41 22.58
N MET A 192 46.01 -3.87 22.95
CA MET A 192 46.75 -4.90 22.22
C MET A 192 46.96 -6.08 23.16
N THR A 193 46.61 -7.28 22.72
CA THR A 193 46.65 -8.51 23.53
C THR A 193 47.14 -9.66 22.67
N ASP A 194 47.93 -10.55 23.25
CA ASP A 194 48.58 -11.66 22.55
C ASP A 194 48.64 -12.94 23.40
N LEU A 195 48.76 -14.11 22.77
CA LEU A 195 48.72 -15.41 23.45
C LEU A 195 50.12 -15.81 23.96
N ARG A 196 50.26 -15.94 25.29
CA ARG A 196 51.54 -16.31 25.90
C ARG A 196 52.04 -17.66 25.37
N GLY A 197 53.26 -17.67 24.84
CA GLY A 197 53.94 -18.90 24.42
C GLY A 197 53.43 -19.47 23.09
N PHE A 198 52.73 -18.67 22.29
CA PHE A 198 52.18 -19.09 21.00
C PHE A 198 53.25 -19.63 20.03
N THR A 199 54.41 -18.98 19.94
CA THR A 199 55.50 -19.43 19.04
C THR A 199 55.88 -20.88 19.31
N SER A 200 56.18 -21.23 20.57
CA SER A 200 56.53 -22.61 20.95
C SER A 200 55.36 -23.59 20.75
N LEU A 201 54.12 -23.14 20.94
CA LEU A 201 52.94 -23.96 20.70
C LEU A 201 52.72 -24.22 19.19
N SER A 202 52.99 -23.23 18.34
CA SER A 202 52.83 -23.33 16.90
C SER A 202 53.86 -24.24 16.23
N GLU A 203 55.05 -24.38 16.83
CA GLU A 203 56.12 -25.24 16.33
C GLU A 203 55.92 -26.72 16.67
N THR A 204 55.08 -27.03 17.67
CA THR A 204 54.97 -28.38 18.25
C THR A 204 53.61 -29.04 18.08
N ARG A 205 52.61 -28.31 17.57
CA ARG A 205 51.24 -28.82 17.35
C ARG A 205 50.89 -28.92 15.89
N ASP A 206 49.96 -29.83 15.60
CA ASP A 206 49.36 -29.92 14.28
C ASP A 206 48.58 -28.63 13.95
N PRO A 207 48.62 -28.17 12.68
CA PRO A 207 47.96 -26.94 12.25
C PRO A 207 46.47 -26.88 12.60
N GLU A 208 45.76 -28.01 12.49
CA GLU A 208 44.33 -28.13 12.80
C GLU A 208 44.05 -27.86 14.29
N GLU A 209 44.89 -28.37 15.18
CA GLU A 209 44.76 -28.12 16.62
C GLU A 209 45.07 -26.67 16.97
N MET A 210 46.06 -26.07 16.29
CA MET A 210 46.39 -24.67 16.49
C MET A 210 45.28 -23.73 16.02
N VAL A 211 44.67 -23.99 14.87
CA VAL A 211 43.51 -23.24 14.39
C VAL A 211 42.36 -23.31 15.39
N GLN A 212 42.09 -24.49 15.97
CA GLN A 212 41.05 -24.61 17.00
C GLN A 212 41.38 -23.84 18.28
N LEU A 213 42.64 -23.87 18.74
CA LEU A 213 43.06 -23.11 19.91
C LEU A 213 42.91 -21.60 19.68
N LEU A 214 43.38 -21.13 18.52
CA LEU A 214 43.33 -19.73 18.13
C LEU A 214 41.87 -19.26 18.02
N ASN A 215 41.01 -20.03 17.35
CA ASN A 215 39.58 -19.72 17.24
C ASN A 215 38.90 -19.63 18.60
N ARG A 216 39.20 -20.54 19.54
CA ARG A 216 38.64 -20.46 20.91
C ARG A 216 39.11 -19.21 21.65
N PHE A 217 40.37 -18.83 21.51
CA PHE A 217 40.91 -17.61 22.12
C PHE A 217 40.25 -16.36 21.53
N LEU A 218 40.23 -16.25 20.20
CA LEU A 218 39.63 -15.13 19.48
C LEU A 218 38.14 -14.99 19.80
N GLU A 219 37.40 -16.10 19.86
CA GLU A 219 35.97 -16.10 20.22
C GLU A 219 35.75 -15.56 21.63
N LYS A 220 36.50 -16.05 22.62
CA LYS A 220 36.38 -15.59 24.02
C LYS A 220 36.75 -14.12 24.17
N MET A 221 37.83 -13.69 23.53
CA MET A 221 38.27 -12.30 23.59
C MET A 221 37.31 -11.36 22.86
N SER A 222 36.82 -11.76 21.69
CA SER A 222 35.84 -10.99 20.91
C SER A 222 34.55 -10.74 21.69
N VAL A 223 34.02 -11.77 22.36
CA VAL A 223 32.84 -11.64 23.23
C VAL A 223 33.08 -10.64 24.37
N ILE A 224 34.25 -10.65 24.99
CA ILE A 224 34.59 -9.72 26.08
C ILE A 224 34.75 -8.30 25.56
N ILE A 225 35.50 -8.11 24.48
CA ILE A 225 35.73 -6.80 23.86
C ILE A 225 34.39 -6.17 23.46
N HIS A 226 33.53 -6.91 22.78
CA HIS A 226 32.19 -6.42 22.41
C HIS A 226 31.28 -6.16 23.61
N LYS A 227 31.39 -6.96 24.69
CA LYS A 227 30.62 -6.72 25.93
C LYS A 227 30.91 -5.36 26.56
N TYR A 228 32.12 -4.84 26.38
CA TYR A 228 32.53 -3.53 26.88
C TYR A 228 32.58 -2.45 25.79
N ASP A 229 31.78 -2.61 24.72
CA ASP A 229 31.67 -1.66 23.60
C ASP A 229 33.00 -1.39 22.87
N GLY A 230 33.93 -2.34 22.92
CA GLY A 230 35.15 -2.33 22.14
C GLY A 230 34.90 -2.75 20.69
N ILE A 231 35.64 -2.12 19.77
CA ILE A 231 35.68 -2.45 18.34
C ILE A 231 37.01 -3.14 18.07
N ILE A 232 36.98 -4.34 17.48
CA ILE A 232 38.21 -4.99 16.98
C ILE A 232 38.58 -4.31 15.67
N ASP A 233 39.77 -3.73 15.63
CA ASP A 233 40.30 -3.05 14.45
C ASP A 233 40.98 -4.06 13.51
N GLU A 234 41.87 -4.89 14.07
CA GLU A 234 42.61 -5.91 13.32
C GLU A 234 42.99 -7.11 14.20
N ILE A 235 43.12 -8.28 13.57
CA ILE A 235 43.68 -9.51 14.18
C ILE A 235 44.99 -9.81 13.45
N ILE A 236 46.09 -9.90 14.20
CA ILE A 236 47.45 -10.05 13.66
C ILE A 236 48.05 -11.32 14.26
N GLY A 237 47.88 -12.46 13.57
CA GLY A 237 48.32 -13.76 14.08
C GLY A 237 47.53 -14.17 15.33
N ASP A 238 48.21 -14.26 16.47
CA ASP A 238 47.68 -14.52 17.80
C ASP A 238 47.32 -13.25 18.58
N ALA A 239 47.63 -12.07 18.03
CA ALA A 239 47.31 -10.79 18.64
C ALA A 239 45.97 -10.20 18.17
N ILE A 240 45.30 -9.47 19.07
CA ILE A 240 44.08 -8.70 18.78
C ILE A 240 44.34 -7.23 19.10
N LEU A 241 44.03 -6.36 18.14
CA LEU A 241 44.00 -4.92 18.29
C LEU A 241 42.54 -4.45 18.43
N ALA A 242 42.21 -3.82 19.55
CA ALA A 242 40.88 -3.33 19.84
C ALA A 242 40.90 -1.85 20.26
N ILE A 243 39.84 -1.12 19.95
CA ILE A 243 39.68 0.31 20.23
C ILE A 243 38.41 0.50 21.06
N PHE A 244 38.52 1.30 22.12
CA PHE A 244 37.42 1.69 23.00
C PHE A 244 37.20 3.20 22.94
N GLY A 245 35.93 3.62 22.90
CA GLY A 245 35.54 5.05 22.84
C GLY A 245 35.55 5.68 21.43
N ALA A 246 35.52 4.84 20.38
CA ALA A 246 35.51 5.26 18.98
C ALA A 246 34.18 5.89 18.50
#